data_AF-A0A4S1FUN3-F1
#
_entry.id   AF-A0A4S1FUN3-F1
#
_cell.length_a   1.000
_cell.length_b   1.000
_cell.length_c   1.000
_cell.angle_alpha   90.00
_cell.angle_beta   90.00
_cell.angle_gamma   90.00
#
_symmetry.space_group_name_H-M   'P 1'
#
loop_
_entity.id
_entity.type
_entity.pdbx_description
1 polymer ?
#
loop_
_entity_poly.entity_id
_entity_poly.type
_entity_poly.pdbx_seq_one_letter_code
_entity_poly.pdbx_strand_id
1 'polypeptide(L)'
;DAERRHPTTVDLMYGASQLMMQSIIANKLQQSQPDILIRPKVSKYRVLDFLKIEALMAETVEIKDELKRAVEKAAEAHGGRQGEEVN
;
A
#
# COMPACT_ATOMS: atom_id res chain seq x y z
N ASP A 1 -27.87 -4.78 -5.58
CA ASP A 1 -27.94 -5.33 -4.21
C ASP A 1 -26.75 -6.21 -3.90
N ALA A 2 -25.75 -5.67 -3.20
CA ALA A 2 -24.76 -6.49 -2.54
C ALA A 2 -25.46 -7.09 -1.32
N GLU A 3 -26.00 -8.30 -1.49
CA GLU A 3 -26.53 -9.12 -0.42
C GLU A 3 -25.57 -9.03 0.78
N ARG A 4 -26.05 -8.50 1.91
CA ARG A 4 -25.30 -8.41 3.16
C ARG A 4 -25.07 -9.83 3.67
N ARG A 5 -24.15 -10.54 3.04
CA ARG A 5 -23.68 -11.84 3.46
C ARG A 5 -22.84 -11.58 4.70
N HIS A 6 -23.32 -12.04 5.84
CA HIS A 6 -22.62 -11.87 7.11
C HIS A 6 -21.18 -12.37 6.97
N PRO A 7 -20.18 -11.60 7.44
CA PRO A 7 -18.79 -12.03 7.41
C PRO A 7 -18.65 -13.39 8.08
N THR A 8 -17.91 -14.29 7.45
CA THR A 8 -17.60 -15.57 8.08
C THR A 8 -16.63 -15.36 9.24
N THR A 9 -16.48 -16.34 10.14
CA THR A 9 -15.47 -16.28 11.20
C THR A 9 -14.08 -16.01 10.65
N VAL A 10 -13.73 -16.62 9.51
CA VAL A 10 -12.46 -16.42 8.83
C VAL A 10 -12.31 -14.97 8.34
N ASP A 11 -13.36 -14.40 7.73
CA ASP A 11 -13.35 -12.99 7.32
C ASP A 11 -13.15 -12.04 8.51
N LEU A 12 -13.78 -12.33 9.65
CA LEU A 12 -13.62 -11.55 10.88
C LEU A 12 -12.21 -11.64 11.45
N MET A 13 -11.60 -12.83 11.46
CA MET A 13 -10.22 -13.01 11.91
C MET A 13 -9.26 -12.20 11.03
N TYR A 14 -9.40 -12.27 9.71
CA TYR A 14 -8.57 -11.47 8.79
C TYR A 14 -8.81 -9.96 8.98
N GLY A 15 -10.06 -9.53 9.12
CA GLY A 15 -10.40 -8.12 9.39
C GLY A 15 -9.78 -7.61 10.68
N ALA A 16 -9.82 -8.39 11.76
CA ALA A 16 -9.17 -8.05 13.03
C ALA A 16 -7.65 -7.90 12.89
N SER A 17 -6.99 -8.85 12.21
CA SER A 17 -5.55 -8.74 11.92
C SER A 17 -5.21 -7.52 11.05
N GLN A 18 -6.05 -7.18 10.08
CA GLN A 18 -5.88 -5.98 9.26
C GLN A 18 -5.97 -4.71 10.11
N LEU A 19 -6.94 -4.60 11.04
CA LEU A 19 -7.06 -3.45 11.93
C LEU A 19 -5.80 -3.28 12.80
N MET A 20 -5.29 -4.38 13.37
CA MET A 20 -4.03 -4.36 14.12
C MET A 20 -2.87 -3.87 13.25
N MET A 21 -2.75 -4.40 12.03
CA MET A 21 -1.71 -3.97 11.09
C MET A 21 -1.82 -2.49 10.74
N GLN A 22 -3.03 -1.98 10.49
CA GLN A 22 -3.25 -0.55 10.19
C GLN A 22 -2.89 0.34 11.38
N SER A 23 -3.19 -0.08 12.61
CA SER A 23 -2.77 0.63 13.83
C SER A 23 -1.24 0.72 13.93
N ILE A 24 -0.54 -0.40 13.70
CA ILE A 24 0.92 -0.44 13.71
C ILE A 24 1.51 0.45 12.60
N ILE A 25 0.97 0.39 11.38
CA ILE A 25 1.41 1.22 10.26
C ILE A 25 1.20 2.70 10.58
N ALA A 26 0.02 3.08 11.09
CA ALA A 26 -0.28 4.46 11.45
C ALA A 26 0.68 5.01 12.50
N ASN A 27 0.97 4.23 13.54
CA ASN A 27 1.95 4.61 14.56
C ASN A 27 3.36 4.75 13.97
N LYS A 28 3.80 3.80 13.14
CA LYS A 28 5.10 3.89 12.45
C LYS A 28 5.22 5.16 11.59
N LEU A 29 4.15 5.53 10.88
CA LEU A 29 4.13 6.73 10.04
C LEU A 29 4.15 8.04 10.85
N GLN A 30 3.69 8.04 12.10
CA GLN A 30 3.83 9.19 13.00
C GLN A 30 5.27 9.39 13.46
N GLN A 31 6.04 8.30 13.60
CA GLN A 31 7.44 8.34 14.05
C GLN A 31 8.40 8.65 12.90
N SER A 32 8.14 8.09 11.71
CA SER A 32 8.96 8.31 10.53
C SER A 32 8.13 8.08 9.27
N GLN A 33 8.14 9.07 8.37
CA GLN A 33 7.58 8.88 7.04
C GLN A 33 8.62 8.27 6.10
N PRO A 34 8.24 7.26 5.29
CA PRO A 34 9.11 6.76 4.22
C PRO A 34 9.20 7.80 3.10
N ASP A 35 10.24 7.71 2.28
CA ASP A 35 10.38 8.55 1.07
C ASP A 35 9.19 8.37 0.12
N ILE A 36 8.65 7.16 0.05
CA ILE A 36 7.53 6.79 -0.82
C ILE A 36 6.59 5.85 -0.07
N LEU A 37 5.32 6.22 0.02
CA LEU A 37 4.23 5.38 0.54
C LEU A 37 3.14 5.23 -0.51
N ILE A 38 2.92 4.00 -0.98
CA ILE A 38 1.81 3.68 -1.90
C ILE A 38 0.63 3.05 -1.17
N ARG A 39 -0.59 3.46 -1.52
CA ARG A 39 -1.86 2.94 -0.96
C ARG A 39 -2.84 2.56 -2.07
N PRO A 40 -2.60 1.44 -2.78
CA PRO A 40 -3.48 0.98 -3.85
C PRO A 40 -4.89 0.67 -3.33
N LYS A 41 -5.93 0.99 -4.12
CA LYS A 41 -7.34 0.74 -3.76
C LYS A 41 -7.73 -0.74 -3.93
N VAL A 42 -7.11 -1.62 -3.15
CA VAL A 42 -7.32 -3.08 -3.19
C VAL A 42 -8.25 -3.61 -2.10
N SER A 43 -8.83 -2.75 -1.25
CA SER A 43 -9.64 -3.14 -0.09
C SER A 43 -10.90 -3.94 -0.43
N LYS A 44 -11.36 -3.92 -1.68
CA LYS A 44 -12.50 -4.70 -2.16
C LYS A 44 -12.18 -6.18 -2.44
N TYR A 45 -10.90 -6.54 -2.53
CA TYR A 45 -10.46 -7.91 -2.71
C TYR A 45 -10.23 -8.56 -1.35
N ARG A 46 -10.79 -9.76 -1.15
CA ARG A 46 -10.53 -10.51 0.08
C ARG A 46 -9.11 -11.08 0.05
N VAL A 47 -8.53 -11.30 1.23
CA VAL A 47 -7.14 -11.76 1.41
C VAL A 47 -6.85 -13.05 0.62
N LEU A 48 -7.86 -13.93 0.46
CA LEU A 48 -7.72 -15.22 -0.21
C LEU A 48 -8.40 -15.27 -1.60
N ASP A 49 -8.78 -14.13 -2.19
CA ASP A 49 -9.41 -14.08 -3.53
C ASP A 49 -8.35 -14.21 -4.66
N PHE A 50 -7.54 -15.27 -4.66
CA PHE A 50 -6.45 -15.46 -5.64
C PHE A 50 -6.91 -15.50 -7.09
N LEU A 51 -8.12 -16.00 -7.35
CA LEU A 51 -8.71 -16.07 -8.69
C LEU A 51 -9.01 -14.69 -9.30
N LYS A 52 -8.97 -13.61 -8.50
CA LYS A 52 -9.21 -12.23 -8.98
C LYS A 52 -7.91 -11.46 -9.25
N ILE A 53 -6.77 -12.15 -9.30
CA ILE A 53 -5.46 -11.51 -9.45
C ILE A 53 -5.36 -10.67 -10.72
N GLU A 54 -5.86 -11.16 -11.86
CA GLU A 54 -5.79 -10.42 -13.13
C GLU A 54 -6.58 -9.12 -13.07
N ALA A 55 -7.80 -9.15 -12.49
CA ALA A 55 -8.60 -7.96 -12.27
C ALA A 55 -7.93 -6.98 -11.30
N LEU A 56 -7.35 -7.49 -10.20
CA LEU A 56 -6.61 -6.68 -9.23
C LEU A 56 -5.40 -5.99 -9.89
N MET A 57 -4.64 -6.71 -10.72
CA MET A 57 -3.49 -6.16 -11.44
C MET A 57 -3.92 -5.12 -12.48
N ALA A 58 -4.97 -5.40 -13.25
CA ALA A 58 -5.49 -4.47 -14.24
C ALA A 58 -5.95 -3.14 -13.62
N GLU A 59 -6.63 -3.20 -12.46
CA GLU A 59 -7.10 -2.00 -11.76
C GLU A 59 -6.01 -1.22 -11.03
N THR A 60 -4.87 -1.84 -10.76
CA THR A 60 -3.73 -1.20 -10.09
C THR A 60 -2.65 -0.76 -11.07
N VAL A 61 -2.87 -0.94 -12.38
CA VAL A 61 -1.86 -0.67 -13.42
C VAL A 61 -1.38 0.78 -13.43
N GLU A 62 -2.25 1.74 -13.16
CA GLU A 62 -1.94 3.17 -13.16
C GLU A 62 -0.91 3.55 -12.08
N ILE A 63 -0.90 2.80 -10.96
CA ILE A 63 -0.01 3.03 -9.83
C ILE A 63 1.44 2.77 -10.22
N LYS A 64 1.69 1.90 -11.20
CA LYS A 64 3.04 1.61 -11.70
C LYS A 64 3.73 2.88 -12.19
N ASP A 65 3.05 3.68 -12.99
CA ASP A 65 3.66 4.88 -13.59
C ASP A 65 3.76 6.03 -12.59
N GLU A 66 2.82 6.14 -11.65
CA GLU A 66 2.94 7.04 -10.51
C GLU A 66 4.16 6.69 -9.65
N LEU A 67 4.34 5.40 -9.33
CA LEU A 67 5.45 4.91 -8.54
C LEU A 67 6.79 5.15 -9.22
N LYS A 68 6.92 4.90 -10.53
CA LYS A 68 8.15 5.18 -11.28
C LYS A 68 8.59 6.63 -11.12
N ARG A 69 7.67 7.58 -11.31
CA ARG A 69 7.94 9.01 -11.15
C ARG A 69 8.31 9.39 -9.71
N ALA A 70 7.68 8.76 -8.72
CA ALA A 70 8.03 8.98 -7.32
C ALA A 70 9.44 8.48 -6.99
N VAL A 71 9.82 7.31 -7.54
CA VAL A 71 11.15 6.72 -7.39
C VAL A 71 12.22 7.58 -8.05
N GLU A 72 12.01 8.06 -9.28
CA GLU A 72 12.93 8.98 -9.96
C GLU A 72 13.22 10.22 -9.11
N LYS A 73 12.17 10.88 -8.62
CA LYS A 73 12.30 12.07 -7.75
C LYS A 73 13.03 11.76 -6.44
N ALA A 74 12.72 10.64 -5.80
CA ALA A 74 13.39 10.24 -4.58
C ALA A 74 14.88 9.96 -4.83
N ALA A 75 15.20 9.26 -5.92
CA ALA A 75 16.58 8.95 -6.28
C ALA A 75 17.40 10.22 -6.57
N GLU A 76 16.84 11.21 -7.27
CA GLU A 76 17.47 12.51 -7.52
C GLU A 76 17.72 13.27 -6.20
N ALA A 77 16.73 13.33 -5.32
CA ALA A 77 16.84 14.01 -4.02
C ALA A 77 17.89 13.36 -3.09
N HIS A 78 18.06 12.03 -3.18
CA HIS A 78 19.10 11.30 -2.43
C HIS A 78 20.48 11.46 -3.08
N GLY A 79 20.57 11.53 -4.41
CA GLY A 79 21.81 11.79 -5.13
C GLY A 79 22.37 13.19 -4.90
N GLY A 80 21.50 14.20 -4.77
CA GLY A 80 21.90 15.59 -4.46
C GLY A 80 22.49 15.77 -3.05
N ARG A 81 21.99 15.01 -2.07
CA ARG A 81 22.49 15.08 -0.67
C ARG A 81 23.92 14.56 -0.50
N GLN A 82 24.39 13.66 -1.36
CA GLN A 82 25.78 13.18 -1.33
C GLN A 82 26.78 14.20 -1.88
N GLY A 83 26.32 15.25 -2.58
CA GLY A 83 27.16 16.31 -3.14
C GLY A 83 27.39 17.52 -2.22
N GLU A 84 26.63 17.67 -1.14
CA GLU A 84 26.71 18.83 -0.22
C GLU A 84 27.59 18.57 1.02
N GLU A 85 27.92 17.32 1.36
CA GLU A 85 28.85 16.99 2.46
C GLU A 85 30.35 17.03 2.06
N VAL A 86 30.65 17.38 0.81
CA VAL A 86 32.03 17.55 0.32
C VAL A 86 32.25 18.98 -0.19
N ASN A 87 32.11 19.97 0.70
CA ASN A 87 32.74 21.28 0.55
C ASN A 87 32.94 21.95 1.90
#